data_AF-A0A7C4KTH3-F1
#
_entry.id   AF-A0A7C4KTH3-F1
#
_cell.length_a   1.000
_cell.length_b   1.000
_cell.length_c   1.000
_cell.angle_alpha   90.00
_cell.angle_beta   90.00
_cell.angle_gamma   90.00
#
_symmetry.space_group_name_H-M   'P 1'
#
loop_
_entity.id
_entity.type
_entity.pdbx_description
1 polymer ?
#
loop_
_entity_poly.entity_id
_entity_poly.type
_entity_poly.pdbx_seq_one_letter_code
_entity_poly.pdbx_strand_id
1 'polypeptide(L)' 'MESHETHGCRCGQVLVGAVRPPECPLFGTACDPAHPVGPCMVSSEGTCAAYHRYGG' A
#
# COMPACT_ATOMS: atom_id res chain seq x y z
N MET A 1 -7.58 -7.39 17.66
CA MET A 1 -7.00 -6.45 16.69
C MET A 1 -7.09 -7.15 15.35
N GLU A 2 -8.09 -6.82 14.55
CA GLU A 2 -8.45 -7.57 13.34
C GLU A 2 -7.50 -7.14 12.22
N SER A 3 -6.58 -8.03 11.85
CA SER A 3 -5.85 -7.95 10.59
C SER A 3 -6.84 -8.28 9.48
N HIS A 4 -7.62 -7.28 9.08
CA HIS A 4 -8.43 -7.35 7.87
C HIS A 4 -7.45 -7.51 6.71
N GLU A 5 -7.20 -8.76 6.32
CA GLU A 5 -6.42 -9.12 5.14
C GLU A 5 -7.19 -8.59 3.93
N THR A 6 -6.87 -7.36 3.53
CA THR A 6 -7.54 -6.70 2.41
C THR A 6 -7.18 -7.46 1.15
N HIS A 7 -8.16 -8.22 0.64
CA HIS A 7 -7.98 -9.12 -0.50
C HIS A 7 -7.39 -8.35 -1.69
N GLY A 8 -6.18 -8.75 -2.11
CA GLY A 8 -5.44 -8.12 -3.21
C GLY A 8 -4.39 -7.10 -2.79
N CYS A 9 -4.34 -6.67 -1.53
CA CYS A 9 -3.28 -5.79 -1.04
C CYS A 9 -1.97 -6.57 -0.85
N ARG A 10 -0.89 -6.09 -1.45
CA ARG A 10 0.46 -6.69 -1.34
C ARG A 10 1.34 -6.03 -0.28
N CYS A 11 0.75 -5.38 0.72
CA CYS A 11 1.48 -4.66 1.78
C CYS A 11 2.58 -5.52 2.43
N GLY A 12 2.27 -6.77 2.79
CA GLY A 12 3.27 -7.67 3.38
C GLY A 12 4.48 -7.91 2.47
N GLN A 13 4.25 -8.08 1.16
CA GLN A 13 5.32 -8.26 0.18
C GLN A 13 6.13 -6.97 -0.04
N VAL A 14 5.48 -5.81 0.00
CA VAL A 14 6.15 -4.50 -0.07
C VAL A 14 7.05 -4.28 1.14
N LEU A 15 6.58 -4.63 2.35
CA LEU A 15 7.34 -4.46 3.59
C LEU A 15 8.61 -5.31 3.63
N VAL A 16 8.59 -6.51 3.04
CA VAL A 16 9.79 -7.36 2.91
C VAL A 16 10.62 -7.05 1.67
N GLY A 17 10.22 -6.06 0.86
CA GLY A 17 10.90 -5.69 -0.38
C GLY A 17 10.80 -6.73 -1.51
N ALA A 18 9.86 -7.67 -1.43
CA ALA A 18 9.65 -8.68 -2.46
C ALA A 18 8.95 -8.12 -3.71
N VAL A 19 8.14 -7.05 -3.54
CA VAL A 19 7.47 -6.34 -4.65
C VAL A 19 7.49 -4.84 -4.37
N ARG A 20 7.50 -4.01 -5.41
CA ARG A 20 7.36 -2.55 -5.24
C ARG A 20 5.89 -2.13 -5.15
N PRO A 21 5.57 -0.98 -4.54
CA PRO A 21 4.21 -0.44 -4.50
C PRO A 21 3.47 -0.43 -5.85
N PRO A 22 4.06 0.01 -6.98
CA PRO A 22 3.39 -0.04 -8.30
C PRO A 22 3.14 -1.46 -8.84
N GLU A 23 3.73 -2.49 -8.25
CA GLU A 23 3.45 -3.90 -8.58
C GLU A 23 2.25 -4.46 -7.80
N CYS A 24 1.71 -3.68 -6.86
CA CYS A 24 0.45 -3.99 -6.20
C CYS A 24 -0.72 -3.58 -7.10
N PRO A 25 -1.65 -4.49 -7.45
CA PRO A 25 -2.74 -4.18 -8.37
C PRO A 25 -3.71 -3.11 -7.86
N LEU A 26 -3.72 -2.88 -6.54
CA LEU A 26 -4.59 -1.88 -5.91
C LEU A 26 -3.92 -0.50 -5.81
N PHE A 27 -2.60 -0.41 -5.97
CA PHE A 27 -1.87 0.84 -5.75
C PHE A 27 -2.23 1.92 -6.79
N GLY A 28 -2.66 3.09 -6.34
CA GLY A 28 -3.05 4.22 -7.19
C GLY A 28 -4.41 4.05 -7.89
N THR A 29 -5.09 2.93 -7.69
CA THR A 29 -6.44 2.66 -8.20
C THR A 29 -7.44 2.62 -7.03
N ALA A 30 -7.59 1.46 -6.41
CA ALA A 30 -8.47 1.27 -5.25
C ALA A 30 -7.81 1.61 -3.91
N CYS A 31 -6.47 1.64 -3.87
CA CYS A 31 -5.66 1.99 -2.72
C CYS A 31 -4.97 3.32 -3.00
N ASP A 32 -5.45 4.36 -2.34
CA ASP A 32 -4.97 5.74 -2.46
C ASP A 32 -5.00 6.45 -1.09
N PRO A 33 -4.40 7.63 -0.92
CA PRO A 33 -4.38 8.33 0.36
C PRO A 33 -5.77 8.70 0.92
N ALA A 34 -6.77 8.87 0.08
CA ALA A 34 -8.16 9.09 0.48
C ALA A 34 -8.90 7.78 0.78
N HIS A 35 -8.57 6.69 0.07
CA HIS A 35 -9.10 5.34 0.31
C HIS A 35 -7.97 4.33 0.59
N PRO A 36 -7.40 4.33 1.81
CA PRO A 36 -6.31 3.42 2.13
C PRO A 36 -6.84 2.01 2.37
N VAL A 37 -6.41 1.06 1.53
CA VAL A 37 -6.79 -0.36 1.63
C VAL A 37 -5.95 -1.10 2.67
N GLY A 38 -4.68 -0.74 2.80
CA GLY A 38 -3.73 -1.44 3.67
C GLY A 38 -2.89 -0.46 4.51
N PRO A 39 -2.21 -0.96 5.57
CA PRO A 39 -1.50 -0.12 6.53
C PRO A 39 -0.39 0.72 5.89
N CYS A 40 0.22 0.22 4.81
CA CYS A 40 1.26 0.95 4.08
C CYS A 40 0.74 2.19 3.33
N MET A 41 -0.58 2.33 3.17
CA MET A 41 -1.24 3.49 2.56
C MET A 41 -1.95 4.36 3.60
N VAL A 42 -2.39 3.79 4.74
CA VAL A 42 -3.03 4.54 5.84
C VAL A 42 -2.06 5.58 6.42
N SER A 43 -0.81 5.17 6.67
CA SER A 43 0.19 6.05 7.24
C SER A 43 0.89 6.86 6.15
N SER A 44 1.06 8.16 6.35
CA SER A 44 1.86 9.04 5.48
C SER A 44 3.30 8.58 5.31
N GLU A 45 3.84 7.93 6.33
CA GLU A 45 5.18 7.33 6.37
C GLU A 45 5.21 5.89 5.79
N GLY A 46 4.05 5.32 5.49
CA GLY A 46 3.94 4.00 4.92
C GLY A 46 4.55 3.97 3.51
N THR A 47 5.19 2.85 3.15
CA THR A 47 5.90 2.72 1.88
C THR A 47 5.01 3.02 0.68
N CYS A 48 3.74 2.60 0.69
CA CYS A 48 2.81 2.90 -0.40
C CYS A 48 2.43 4.39 -0.42
N ALA A 49 2.07 4.99 0.72
CA ALA A 49 1.74 6.42 0.76
C ALA A 49 2.91 7.31 0.35
N ALA A 50 4.14 6.98 0.78
CA ALA A 50 5.35 7.68 0.40
C ALA A 50 5.62 7.52 -1.12
N TYR A 51 5.47 6.32 -1.66
CA TYR A 51 5.65 6.08 -3.10
C TYR A 51 4.57 6.80 -3.93
N HIS A 52 3.33 6.88 -3.45
CA HIS A 52 2.27 7.62 -4.13
C HIS A 52 2.50 9.15 -4.09
N ARG A 53 3.13 9.67 -3.04
CA ARG A 53 3.42 11.11 -2.89
C ARG A 53 4.71 11.56 -3.58
N TYR A 54 5.74 10.71 -3.56
CA TYR A 54 7.10 11.08 -3.99
C TYR A 54 7.68 10.17 -5.08
N GLY A 55 7.16 8.95 -5.24
CA GLY A 55 7.70 7.92 -6.13
C GLY A 55 7.27 8.07 -7.59
N GLY A 56 7.37 9.29 -8.12
CA GLY A 56 7.33 9.56 -9.57
C GLY A 56 8.59 9.03 -10.26
#